data_AF-A0A6N2N873-F1
#
_entry.id   AF-A0A6N2N873-F1
#
_cell.length_a   1.000
_cell.length_b   1.000
_cell.length_c   1.000
_cell.angle_alpha   90.00
_cell.angle_beta   90.00
_cell.angle_gamma   90.00
#
_symmetry.space_group_name_H-M   'P 1'
#
loop_
_entity.id
_entity.type
_entity.pdbx_description
1 polymer ?
#
loop_
_entity_poly.entity_id
_entity_poly.type
_entity_poly.pdbx_seq_one_letter_code
_entity_poly.pdbx_strand_id
1 'polypeptide(L)'
;MALISNDKFISVEHRVLANRAGPRVSVASFFSTNLAPNSRLYGPIKELLSEESLPKYRETTVRDYVAYFNHKGLDGTSALLHFKLDIMIDYSNKELNFLNTFAQLLIHDSQHLLLFKPFSSFINCKIS
;
A
#
# COMPACT_ATOMS: atom_id res chain seq x y z
N MET A 1 -12.50 -10.97 0.30
CA MET A 1 -13.31 -9.88 0.90
C MET A 1 -12.52 -9.04 1.88
N ALA A 2 -11.83 -9.65 2.87
CA ALA A 2 -11.07 -8.93 3.91
C ALA A 2 -10.17 -7.79 3.38
N LEU A 3 -9.41 -8.05 2.30
CA LEU A 3 -8.53 -7.08 1.65
C LEU A 3 -9.26 -5.79 1.23
N ILE A 4 -10.33 -5.92 0.45
CA ILE A 4 -11.06 -4.75 -0.09
C ILE A 4 -11.87 -4.03 0.99
N SER A 5 -12.29 -4.73 2.04
CA SER A 5 -13.00 -4.15 3.17
C SER A 5 -12.09 -3.54 4.23
N ASN A 6 -10.77 -3.60 4.07
CA ASN A 6 -9.80 -3.13 5.04
C ASN A 6 -9.99 -3.73 6.45
N ASP A 7 -10.17 -5.06 6.54
CA ASP A 7 -10.52 -5.82 7.75
C ASP A 7 -11.88 -5.55 8.40
N LYS A 8 -12.77 -4.74 7.77
CA LYS A 8 -14.15 -4.63 8.28
C LYS A 8 -14.90 -5.96 8.22
N PHE A 9 -14.56 -6.81 7.25
CA PHE A 9 -15.01 -8.20 7.20
C PHE A 9 -13.85 -9.15 7.45
N ILE A 10 -14.08 -10.12 8.35
CA ILE A 10 -13.09 -11.13 8.72
C ILE A 10 -13.29 -12.36 7.82
N SER A 11 -12.22 -12.81 7.18
CA SER A 11 -12.19 -14.12 6.51
C SER A 11 -11.76 -15.16 7.52
N VAL A 12 -12.64 -16.08 7.88
CA VAL A 12 -12.38 -17.11 8.89
C VAL A 12 -11.93 -18.42 8.26
N GLU A 13 -11.08 -19.15 8.98
CA GLU A 13 -10.69 -20.50 8.58
C GLU A 13 -11.81 -21.49 8.92
N HIS A 14 -12.16 -22.34 7.94
CA HIS A 14 -13.17 -23.38 8.11
C HIS A 14 -12.53 -24.75 7.88
N ARG A 15 -12.74 -25.67 8.82
CA ARG A 15 -12.31 -27.07 8.72
C ARG A 15 -13.51 -28.00 8.90
N VAL A 16 -13.53 -29.06 8.12
CA VAL A 16 -14.48 -30.17 8.28
C VAL A 16 -13.73 -31.38 8.85
N LEU A 17 -14.30 -32.00 9.87
CA LEU A 17 -13.82 -33.27 10.39
C LEU A 17 -14.39 -34.43 9.57
N ALA A 18 -13.56 -35.43 9.29
CA ALA A 18 -14.01 -36.67 8.68
C ALA A 18 -14.92 -37.44 9.64
N ASN A 19 -16.01 -38.00 9.11
CA ASN A 19 -16.91 -38.84 9.90
C ASN A 19 -16.32 -40.24 10.08
N ARG A 20 -16.58 -40.89 11.23
CA ARG A 20 -16.16 -42.28 11.50
C ARG A 20 -17.06 -43.31 10.81
N ALA A 21 -18.32 -42.97 10.52
CA ALA A 21 -19.26 -43.87 9.86
C ALA A 21 -20.18 -43.12 8.89
N GLY A 22 -20.30 -43.60 7.65
CA GLY A 22 -21.18 -43.07 6.62
C GLY A 22 -20.64 -41.82 5.88
N PRO A 23 -21.05 -41.61 4.61
CA PRO A 23 -20.59 -40.49 3.80
C PRO A 23 -21.18 -39.15 4.28
N ARG A 24 -20.38 -38.06 4.20
CA ARG A 24 -20.83 -36.68 4.39
C ARG A 24 -20.72 -35.94 3.06
N VAL A 25 -21.83 -35.44 2.53
CA VAL A 25 -21.89 -34.72 1.25
C VAL A 25 -22.27 -33.27 1.50
N SER A 26 -21.51 -32.35 0.92
CA SER A 26 -21.80 -30.91 0.94
C SER A 26 -21.35 -30.29 -0.38
N VAL A 27 -22.11 -29.31 -0.88
CA VAL A 27 -21.76 -28.55 -2.08
C VAL A 27 -21.47 -27.11 -1.67
N ALA A 28 -20.29 -26.62 -2.02
CA ALA A 28 -19.92 -25.23 -1.83
C ALA A 28 -20.01 -24.47 -3.16
N SER A 29 -20.46 -23.22 -3.11
CA SER A 29 -20.48 -22.32 -4.26
C SER A 29 -19.69 -21.06 -3.91
N PHE A 30 -18.72 -20.72 -4.77
CA PHE A 30 -17.81 -19.60 -4.55
C PHE A 30 -17.97 -18.58 -5.68
N PHE A 31 -18.16 -17.31 -5.32
CA PHE A 31 -18.19 -16.20 -6.28
C PHE A 31 -16.80 -15.57 -6.37
N SER A 32 -16.18 -15.62 -7.55
CA SER A 32 -14.85 -15.07 -7.78
C SER A 32 -14.68 -14.67 -9.25
N THR A 33 -13.87 -13.64 -9.49
CA THR A 33 -13.46 -13.20 -10.84
C THR A 33 -12.20 -13.93 -11.34
N ASN A 34 -11.69 -14.92 -10.59
CA ASN A 34 -10.47 -15.65 -10.95
C ASN A 34 -10.53 -16.38 -12.29
N LEU A 35 -11.71 -16.84 -12.71
CA LEU A 35 -11.89 -17.56 -13.99
C LEU A 35 -11.88 -16.64 -15.21
N ALA A 36 -12.09 -15.34 -15.01
CA ALA A 36 -12.02 -14.30 -16.04
C ALA A 36 -11.27 -13.09 -15.47
N PRO A 37 -9.95 -13.24 -15.23
CA PRO A 37 -9.18 -12.20 -14.57
C PRO A 37 -9.08 -10.99 -15.49
N ASN A 38 -9.43 -9.83 -14.97
CA ASN A 38 -9.20 -8.54 -15.61
C ASN A 38 -7.97 -7.87 -14.99
N SER A 39 -7.49 -6.80 -15.63
CA SER A 39 -6.39 -5.98 -15.12
C SER A 39 -6.81 -5.05 -13.96
N ARG A 40 -7.97 -5.28 -13.35
CA ARG A 40 -8.46 -4.44 -12.25
C ARG A 40 -7.58 -4.64 -11.02
N LEU A 41 -7.13 -3.53 -10.47
CA LEU A 41 -6.48 -3.48 -9.17
C LEU A 41 -7.53 -3.50 -8.06
N TYR A 42 -7.34 -4.41 -7.12
CA TYR A 42 -8.13 -4.56 -5.92
C TYR A 42 -7.30 -4.09 -4.73
N GLY A 43 -7.82 -3.13 -3.99
CA GLY A 43 -7.26 -2.61 -2.75
C GLY A 43 -8.38 -2.22 -1.79
N PRO A 44 -8.03 -1.70 -0.60
CA PRO A 44 -9.00 -1.10 0.31
C PRO A 44 -9.91 -0.09 -0.40
N ILE A 45 -11.22 -0.25 -0.24
CA ILE A 45 -12.23 0.65 -0.82
C ILE A 45 -12.03 2.06 -0.24
N LYS A 46 -11.78 3.06 -1.09
CA LYS A 46 -11.39 4.41 -0.68
C LYS A 46 -12.49 5.10 0.13
N GLU A 47 -13.75 4.86 -0.22
CA GLU A 47 -14.94 5.37 0.46
C GLU A 47 -15.11 4.82 1.88
N LEU A 48 -14.42 3.72 2.22
CA LEU A 48 -14.43 3.12 3.55
C LEU A 48 -13.27 3.59 4.44
N LEU A 49 -12.32 4.36 3.89
CA LEU A 49 -11.17 4.90 4.60
C LEU A 49 -11.53 6.24 5.28
N SER A 50 -10.91 6.48 6.43
CA SER A 50 -11.03 7.72 7.23
C SER A 50 -9.66 8.06 7.82
N GLU A 51 -9.50 9.23 8.44
CA GLU A 51 -8.25 9.61 9.12
C GLU A 51 -7.79 8.56 10.14
N GLU A 52 -8.74 7.89 10.80
CA GLU A 52 -8.46 6.81 11.75
C GLU A 52 -8.34 5.43 11.09
N SER A 53 -8.89 5.23 9.88
CA SER A 53 -8.88 3.95 9.17
C SER A 53 -8.01 4.01 7.92
N LEU A 54 -6.70 3.95 8.17
CA LEU A 54 -5.68 3.89 7.14
C LEU A 54 -5.79 2.62 6.29
N PRO A 55 -5.35 2.67 5.02
CA PRO A 55 -5.25 1.48 4.20
C PRO A 55 -4.22 0.52 4.80
N LYS A 56 -4.63 -0.71 5.09
CA LYS A 56 -3.75 -1.75 5.65
C LYS A 56 -3.13 -2.64 4.59
N TYR A 57 -3.63 -2.59 3.36
CA TYR A 57 -3.25 -3.50 2.29
C TYR A 57 -2.89 -2.71 1.03
N ARG A 58 -1.87 -3.19 0.32
CA ARG A 58 -1.51 -2.69 -1.01
C ARG A 58 -2.48 -3.18 -2.07
N GLU A 59 -2.55 -2.46 -3.17
CA GLU A 59 -3.32 -2.88 -4.34
C GLU A 59 -2.69 -4.11 -5.00
N THR A 60 -3.54 -5.02 -5.49
CA THR A 60 -3.12 -6.26 -6.17
C THR A 60 -4.16 -6.69 -7.21
N THR A 61 -3.76 -7.45 -8.21
CA THR A 61 -4.73 -8.09 -9.11
C THR A 61 -5.24 -9.40 -8.53
N VAL A 62 -6.41 -9.87 -8.99
CA VAL A 62 -6.92 -11.20 -8.61
C VAL A 62 -5.97 -12.30 -9.07
N ARG A 63 -5.34 -12.12 -10.24
CA ARG A 63 -4.36 -13.07 -10.77
C ARG A 63 -3.16 -13.21 -9.84
N ASP A 64 -2.57 -12.10 -9.40
CA ASP A 64 -1.38 -12.14 -8.53
C ASP A 64 -1.71 -12.68 -7.15
N TYR A 65 -2.89 -12.30 -6.60
CA TYR A 65 -3.38 -12.85 -5.35
C TYR A 65 -3.53 -14.38 -5.42
N VAL A 66 -4.19 -14.90 -6.46
CA VAL A 66 -4.42 -16.35 -6.62
C VAL A 66 -3.12 -17.09 -6.90
N ALA A 67 -2.23 -16.53 -7.71
CA ALA A 67 -0.91 -17.12 -7.98
C ALA A 67 -0.11 -17.27 -6.69
N TYR A 68 -0.06 -16.22 -5.86
CA TYR A 68 0.60 -16.28 -4.56
C TYR A 68 -0.08 -17.27 -3.61
N PHE A 69 -1.41 -17.22 -3.49
CA PHE A 69 -2.18 -18.12 -2.63
C PHE A 69 -1.91 -19.59 -2.96
N ASN A 70 -1.94 -19.96 -4.25
CA ASN A 70 -1.69 -21.32 -4.70
C ASN A 70 -0.23 -21.75 -4.48
N HIS A 71 0.74 -20.85 -4.72
CA HIS A 71 2.16 -21.14 -4.51
C HIS A 71 2.47 -21.35 -3.02
N LYS A 72 1.87 -20.54 -2.16
CA LYS A 72 2.08 -20.56 -0.72
C LYS A 72 1.62 -21.88 -0.07
N GLY A 73 0.48 -22.41 -0.50
CA GLY A 73 -0.09 -23.65 0.05
C GLY A 73 -0.74 -23.47 1.44
N LEU A 74 -0.78 -24.58 2.20
CA LEU A 74 -1.47 -24.68 3.50
C LEU A 74 -0.48 -24.62 4.66
N ASP A 75 0.12 -23.45 4.88
CA ASP A 75 1.09 -23.22 5.96
C ASP A 75 0.45 -22.71 7.27
N GLY A 76 -0.89 -22.61 7.32
CA GLY A 76 -1.63 -22.09 8.47
C GLY A 76 -1.52 -20.59 8.70
N THR A 77 -0.86 -19.85 7.80
CA THR A 77 -0.86 -18.38 7.85
C THR A 77 -1.80 -17.82 6.79
N SER A 78 -2.28 -16.59 6.95
CA SER A 78 -3.15 -15.96 5.95
C SER A 78 -2.34 -15.48 4.75
N ALA A 79 -2.74 -15.79 3.52
CA ALA A 79 -2.11 -15.24 2.31
C ALA A 79 -2.24 -13.70 2.21
N LEU A 80 -3.21 -13.13 2.95
CA LEU A 80 -3.45 -11.70 3.05
C LEU A 80 -2.25 -10.94 3.64
N LEU A 81 -1.46 -11.58 4.51
CA LEU A 81 -0.30 -10.97 5.17
C LEU A 81 0.74 -10.47 4.17
N HIS A 82 0.90 -11.16 3.04
CA HIS A 82 1.83 -10.77 1.98
C HIS A 82 1.49 -9.41 1.34
N PHE A 83 0.23 -8.99 1.44
CA PHE A 83 -0.27 -7.75 0.88
C PHE A 83 -0.40 -6.64 1.93
N LYS A 84 -0.05 -6.90 3.19
CA LYS A 84 -0.15 -5.92 4.27
C LYS A 84 0.92 -4.82 4.07
N LEU A 85 0.53 -3.57 4.33
CA LEU A 85 1.43 -2.42 4.31
C LEU A 85 2.14 -2.27 5.66
N ASP A 86 3.42 -1.94 5.61
CA ASP A 86 4.20 -1.53 6.78
C ASP A 86 4.01 -0.02 7.00
N ILE A 87 2.92 0.31 7.70
CA ILE A 87 2.42 1.67 7.88
C ILE A 87 3.47 2.63 8.46
N MET A 88 4.36 2.16 9.34
CA MET A 88 5.41 3.02 9.93
C MET A 88 6.42 3.52 8.89
N ILE A 89 6.71 2.73 7.86
CA ILE A 89 7.64 3.10 6.79
C ILE A 89 6.96 4.12 5.86
N ASP A 90 5.67 3.93 5.58
CA ASP A 90 4.92 4.86 4.72
C ASP A 90 4.75 6.24 5.36
N TYR A 91 4.55 6.34 6.68
CA TYR A 91 4.49 7.63 7.37
C TYR A 91 5.82 8.38 7.30
N SER A 92 6.92 7.71 7.59
CA SER A 92 8.26 8.32 7.52
C SER A 92 8.59 8.75 6.09
N ASN A 93 8.28 7.92 5.09
CA ASN A 93 8.46 8.28 3.68
C ASN A 93 7.56 9.44 3.26
N LYS A 94 6.33 9.53 3.78
CA LYS A 94 5.42 10.64 3.49
C LYS A 94 5.94 11.95 4.08
N GLU A 95 6.44 11.95 5.31
CA GLU A 95 7.09 13.13 5.90
C GLU A 95 8.34 13.54 5.15
N LEU A 96 9.22 12.57 4.81
CA LEU A 96 10.43 12.83 4.03
C LEU A 96 10.09 13.41 2.65
N ASN A 97 9.08 12.86 1.96
CA ASN A 97 8.63 13.39 0.67
C ASN A 97 8.02 14.78 0.80
N PHE A 98 7.28 15.05 1.87
CA PHE A 98 6.72 16.37 2.16
C PHE A 98 7.83 17.40 2.40
N LEU A 99 8.81 17.07 3.24
CA LEU A 99 9.97 17.93 3.50
C LEU A 99 10.83 18.14 2.26
N ASN A 100 11.06 17.09 1.46
CA ASN A 100 11.81 17.19 0.21
C ASN A 100 11.10 18.06 -0.83
N THR A 101 9.77 18.00 -0.91
CA THR A 101 8.97 18.84 -1.81
C THR A 101 8.99 20.31 -1.35
N PHE A 102 8.88 20.55 -0.04
CA PHE A 102 9.00 21.90 0.55
C PHE A 102 10.40 22.48 0.31
N ALA A 103 11.46 21.69 0.52
CA ALA A 103 12.83 22.09 0.25
C ALA A 103 13.03 22.43 -1.24
N GLN A 104 12.48 21.64 -2.16
CA GLN A 104 12.52 21.94 -3.60
C GLN A 104 11.78 23.23 -3.98
N LEU A 105 10.62 23.51 -3.38
CA LEU A 105 9.88 24.76 -3.60
C LEU A 105 10.66 25.98 -3.09
N LEU A 106 11.25 25.89 -1.90
CA LEU A 106 12.09 26.97 -1.34
C LEU A 106 13.34 27.24 -2.21
N ILE A 107 13.94 26.18 -2.77
CA ILE A 107 15.08 26.30 -3.70
C ILE A 107 14.64 26.93 -5.03
N HIS A 108 13.46 26.56 -5.55
CA HIS A 108 12.90 27.13 -6.78
C HIS A 108 12.55 28.63 -6.63
N ASP A 109 11.96 29.03 -5.51
CA ASP A 109 11.66 30.45 -5.22
C ASP A 109 12.94 31.27 -5.01
N SER A 110 14.01 30.65 -4.51
CA SER A 110 15.32 31.28 -4.38
C SER A 110 16.01 31.51 -5.74
N GLN A 111 15.71 30.71 -6.77
CA GLN A 111 16.26 30.92 -8.13
C GLN A 111 15.62 32.09 -8.86
N HIS A 112 14.38 32.47 -8.52
CA HIS A 112 13.73 33.68 -9.03
C HIS A 112 14.28 34.97 -8.39
N LEU A 113 14.79 34.89 -7.16
CA LEU A 113 15.42 36.01 -6.44
C LEU A 113 16.88 36.26 -6.85
N LEU A 114 17.52 35.36 -7.59
CA LEU A 114 18.91 35.50 -8.05
C LEU A 114 19.05 36.08 -9.48
N LEU A 115 17.95 36.52 -10.11
CA LEU A 115 17.95 37.07 -11.48
C LEU A 115 17.83 38.60 -11.57
N PHE A 116 17.88 39.33 -10.45
CA PHE A 116 18.21 40.76 -10.44
C PHE A 116 19.71 40.95 -10.20
N LYS A 117 20.44 41.21 -11.29
CA LYS A 117 21.91 41.38 -11.37
C LYS A 117 22.39 42.75 -10.78
N PRO A 118 23.62 43.24 -11.10
CA PRO A 118 24.85 43.16 -10.31
C PRO A 118 25.40 44.58 -9.98
N PHE A 119 26.45 44.72 -9.16
CA PHE A 119 27.43 45.79 -9.37
C PHE A 119 28.79 45.39 -8.77
N SER A 120 29.81 45.41 -9.63
CA SER A 120 31.23 45.55 -9.27
C SER A 120 31.39 46.77 -8.35
N SER A 121 32.43 46.97 -7.55
CA SER A 121 33.85 46.92 -7.84
C SER A 121 34.59 47.47 -6.61
N PHE A 122 35.78 46.94 -6.29
CA PHE A 122 36.90 47.59 -5.57
C PHE A 122 36.61 48.18 -4.16
N ILE A 123 37.39 47.84 -3.11
CA ILE A 123 38.68 48.46 -2.80
C ILE A 123 39.55 47.52 -1.94
N ASN A 124 40.84 47.56 -2.26
CA ASN A 124 41.98 46.90 -1.64
C ASN A 124 42.45 47.54 -0.31
N CYS A 125 43.08 46.71 0.53
CA CYS A 125 44.29 46.99 1.34
C CYS A 125 44.20 47.67 2.74
N LYS A 126 44.72 46.92 3.74
CA LYS A 126 45.47 47.27 4.99
C LYS A 126 44.80 48.22 6.01
N ILE A 127 44.98 48.02 7.32
CA ILE A 127 46.20 48.30 8.08
C ILE A 127 46.13 47.59 9.45
N SER A 128 47.31 47.14 9.90
CA SER A 128 47.69 46.81 11.28
C SER A 128 47.82 48.04 12.17
#